data_AF-A0A6A1VNE1-F1
#
_entry.id   AF-A0A6A1VNE1-F1
#
_cell.length_a   1.000
_cell.length_b   1.000
_cell.length_c   1.000
_cell.angle_alpha   90.00
_cell.angle_beta   90.00
_cell.angle_gamma   90.00
#
_symmetry.space_group_name_H-M   'P 1'
#
loop_
_entity.id
_entity.type
_entity.pdbx_description
1 polymer ?
#
loop_
_entity_poly.entity_id
_entity_poly.type
_entity_poly.pdbx_seq_one_letter_code
_entity_poly.pdbx_strand_id
1 'polypeptide(L)'
;MQDHFDLDYTRHEDVRTVVETMMTARRTHRNRMHAYFKKFPSKEAALLKPHPDTTEEQWKELCDLFTSEAFMKRSEQNKKNRSKLTVNHAAGSRSFQRTRACMKNQESGNINPAELYKKNYTNKDGIWTSEGAREIYERMDAFQRQCDLEGKTYTEIEHQLAKARDEIEAMRAAREKDLQEFAKKQAEMEATLRDHREEQRVEQERIRLEQEERMKREQERMRIEHEERMQLEQERMRKEQERLRAEISKELEKKMSSVMEKKMSDMSKRLFSQFGGSKR
;
A
#
# COMPACT_ATOMS: atom_id res chain seq x y z
N MET A 1 -79.68 1.74 -10.91
CA MET A 1 -78.81 2.84 -10.45
C MET A 1 -77.38 2.41 -10.68
N GLN A 2 -76.71 2.99 -11.67
CA GLN A 2 -75.26 2.85 -11.81
C GLN A 2 -74.66 3.78 -10.76
N ASP A 3 -74.09 3.22 -9.69
CA ASP A 3 -73.25 3.98 -8.78
C ASP A 3 -72.05 4.49 -9.58
N HIS A 4 -72.06 5.78 -9.91
CA HIS A 4 -70.90 6.45 -10.45
C HIS A 4 -69.88 6.58 -9.32
N PHE A 5 -68.84 5.74 -9.37
CA PHE A 5 -67.70 5.85 -8.47
C PHE A 5 -66.85 7.04 -8.92
N ASP A 6 -67.26 8.24 -8.51
CA ASP A 6 -66.53 9.47 -8.79
C ASP A 6 -65.39 9.64 -7.77
N LEU A 7 -64.15 9.54 -8.25
CA LEU A 7 -62.95 9.79 -7.46
C LEU A 7 -62.77 11.29 -7.26
N ASP A 8 -62.81 11.76 -6.01
CA ASP A 8 -62.50 13.13 -5.66
C ASP A 8 -60.97 13.34 -5.59
N TYR A 9 -60.39 13.77 -6.71
CA TYR A 9 -58.96 14.08 -6.78
C TYR A 9 -58.54 15.34 -6.00
N THR A 10 -59.47 16.08 -5.40
CA THR A 10 -59.15 17.16 -4.45
C THR A 10 -58.95 16.64 -3.03
N ARG A 11 -59.51 15.45 -2.71
CA ARG A 11 -59.34 14.80 -1.42
C ARG A 11 -58.02 14.03 -1.38
N HIS A 12 -57.12 14.47 -0.50
CA HIS A 12 -55.79 13.87 -0.37
C HIS A 12 -55.82 12.35 -0.10
N GLU A 13 -56.82 11.85 0.63
CA GLU A 13 -56.96 10.42 0.94
C GLU A 13 -57.27 9.57 -0.30
N ASP A 14 -58.08 10.08 -1.23
CA ASP A 14 -58.42 9.38 -2.47
C ASP A 14 -57.25 9.37 -3.42
N VAL A 15 -56.58 10.52 -3.57
CA VAL A 15 -55.34 10.63 -4.34
C VAL A 15 -54.28 9.67 -3.80
N ARG A 16 -54.07 9.62 -2.48
CA ARG A 16 -53.13 8.69 -1.85
C ARG A 16 -53.49 7.24 -2.16
N THR A 17 -54.75 6.87 -2.00
CA THR A 17 -55.23 5.49 -2.21
C THR A 17 -55.06 5.05 -3.66
N VAL A 18 -55.41 5.91 -4.62
CA VAL A 18 -55.23 5.65 -6.06
C VAL A 18 -53.74 5.45 -6.35
N VAL A 19 -52.87 6.34 -5.89
CA VAL A 19 -51.43 6.25 -6.10
C VAL A 19 -50.85 4.97 -5.49
N GLU A 20 -51.19 4.63 -4.25
CA GLU A 20 -50.70 3.41 -3.58
C GLU A 20 -51.13 2.13 -4.31
N THR A 21 -52.38 2.10 -4.78
CA THR A 21 -52.93 0.98 -5.54
C THR A 21 -52.22 0.83 -6.88
N MET A 22 -52.06 1.93 -7.63
CA MET A 22 -51.34 1.95 -8.90
C MET A 22 -49.87 1.52 -8.73
N MET A 23 -49.18 2.02 -7.70
CA MET A 23 -47.80 1.65 -7.41
C MET A 23 -47.66 0.17 -7.06
N THR A 24 -48.61 -0.39 -6.31
CA THR A 24 -48.64 -1.81 -5.97
C THR A 24 -48.91 -2.68 -7.20
N ALA A 25 -49.86 -2.29 -8.06
CA ALA A 25 -50.13 -2.96 -9.33
C ALA A 25 -48.88 -2.93 -10.23
N ARG A 26 -48.25 -1.76 -10.40
CA ARG A 26 -47.01 -1.60 -11.19
C ARG A 26 -45.86 -2.44 -10.64
N ARG A 27 -45.68 -2.52 -9.32
CA ARG A 27 -44.65 -3.37 -8.69
C ARG A 27 -44.94 -4.85 -8.95
N THR A 28 -46.20 -5.27 -8.83
CA THR A 28 -46.62 -6.65 -9.07
C THR A 28 -46.42 -7.05 -10.53
N HIS A 29 -46.84 -6.20 -11.47
CA HIS A 29 -46.59 -6.39 -12.89
C HIS A 29 -45.09 -6.52 -13.18
N ARG A 30 -44.26 -5.57 -12.71
CA ARG A 30 -42.79 -5.63 -12.88
C ARG A 30 -42.18 -6.90 -12.30
N ASN A 31 -42.62 -7.36 -11.13
CA ASN A 31 -42.13 -8.60 -10.53
C ASN A 31 -42.48 -9.83 -11.38
N ARG A 32 -43.69 -9.89 -11.95
CA ARG A 32 -44.10 -10.95 -12.88
C ARG A 32 -43.26 -10.92 -14.16
N MET A 33 -43.07 -9.74 -14.75
CA MET A 33 -42.24 -9.56 -15.95
C MET A 33 -40.79 -9.97 -15.68
N HIS A 34 -40.22 -9.59 -14.54
CA HIS A 34 -38.87 -10.00 -14.16
C HIS A 34 -38.76 -11.51 -13.92
N ALA A 35 -39.77 -12.15 -13.32
CA ALA A 35 -39.79 -13.59 -13.15
C ALA A 35 -39.81 -14.33 -14.50
N TYR A 36 -40.50 -13.80 -15.50
CA TYR A 36 -40.45 -14.31 -16.87
C TYR A 36 -39.09 -14.06 -17.54
N PHE A 37 -38.56 -12.84 -17.44
CA PHE A 37 -37.23 -12.47 -17.96
C PHE A 37 -36.13 -13.42 -17.46
N LYS A 38 -36.15 -13.80 -16.18
CA LYS A 38 -35.19 -14.72 -15.57
C LYS A 38 -35.18 -16.15 -16.13
N LYS A 39 -36.16 -16.51 -16.98
CA LYS A 39 -36.17 -17.82 -17.68
C LYS A 39 -35.21 -17.85 -18.87
N PHE A 40 -34.71 -16.70 -19.31
CA PHE A 40 -33.79 -16.59 -20.43
C PHE A 40 -32.35 -16.39 -19.97
N PRO A 41 -31.35 -16.93 -20.70
CA PRO A 41 -29.95 -16.81 -20.31
C PRO A 41 -29.35 -15.43 -20.58
N SER A 42 -29.91 -14.66 -21.53
CA SER A 42 -29.43 -13.32 -21.88
C SER A 42 -30.58 -12.39 -22.25
N LYS A 43 -30.28 -11.09 -22.30
CA LYS A 43 -31.21 -10.04 -22.73
C LYS A 43 -31.65 -10.24 -24.17
N GLU A 44 -30.72 -10.57 -25.05
CA GLU A 44 -30.95 -10.80 -26.47
C GLU A 44 -31.91 -11.99 -26.65
N ALA A 45 -31.69 -13.07 -25.90
CA ALA A 45 -32.59 -14.22 -25.90
C ALA A 45 -34.01 -13.87 -25.38
N ALA A 46 -34.10 -12.99 -24.38
CA ALA A 46 -35.37 -12.51 -23.85
C ALA A 46 -36.11 -11.59 -24.84
N LEU A 47 -35.40 -10.73 -25.58
CA LEU A 47 -35.99 -9.80 -26.54
C LEU A 47 -36.66 -10.51 -27.73
N LEU A 48 -36.15 -11.70 -28.11
CA LEU A 48 -36.77 -12.53 -29.16
C LEU A 48 -38.11 -13.16 -28.74
N LYS A 49 -38.45 -13.13 -27.45
CA LYS A 49 -39.66 -13.78 -26.90
C LYS A 49 -40.39 -12.84 -25.92
N PRO A 50 -41.02 -11.75 -26.41
CA PRO A 50 -41.78 -10.83 -25.58
C PRO A 50 -42.84 -11.52 -24.73
N HIS A 51 -43.13 -10.96 -23.56
CA HIS A 51 -44.21 -11.47 -22.72
C HIS A 51 -45.57 -11.16 -23.37
N PRO A 52 -46.55 -12.10 -23.37
CA PRO A 52 -47.85 -11.91 -24.04
C PRO A 52 -48.63 -10.69 -23.53
N ASP A 53 -48.47 -10.35 -22.24
CA ASP A 53 -49.14 -9.21 -21.61
C ASP A 53 -48.40 -7.86 -21.80
N THR A 54 -47.42 -7.75 -22.70
CA THR A 54 -46.66 -6.51 -22.95
C THR A 54 -46.49 -6.27 -24.44
N THR A 55 -46.44 -4.99 -24.87
CA THR A 55 -46.01 -4.66 -26.23
C THR A 55 -44.51 -4.90 -26.39
N GLU A 56 -44.02 -4.99 -27.63
CA GLU A 56 -42.59 -5.17 -27.92
C GLU A 56 -41.73 -4.03 -27.35
N GLU A 57 -42.21 -2.80 -27.45
CA GLU A 57 -41.52 -1.61 -26.92
C GLU A 57 -41.47 -1.65 -25.39
N GLN A 58 -42.59 -1.95 -24.74
CA GLN A 58 -42.67 -2.09 -23.29
C GLN A 58 -41.78 -3.22 -22.78
N TRP A 59 -41.76 -4.36 -23.50
CA TRP A 59 -40.88 -5.48 -23.17
C TRP A 59 -39.40 -5.11 -23.29
N LYS A 60 -39.05 -4.36 -24.33
CA LYS A 60 -37.69 -3.86 -24.54
C LYS A 60 -37.25 -2.95 -23.39
N GLU A 61 -38.08 -1.98 -23.01
CA GLU A 61 -37.80 -1.11 -21.86
C GLU A 61 -37.64 -1.88 -20.54
N LEU A 62 -38.45 -2.92 -20.33
CA LEU A 62 -38.34 -3.79 -19.16
C LEU A 62 -37.03 -4.61 -19.17
N CYS A 63 -36.65 -5.16 -20.31
CA CYS A 63 -35.37 -5.85 -20.49
C CYS A 63 -34.17 -4.91 -20.25
N ASP A 64 -34.23 -3.69 -20.77
CA ASP A 64 -33.25 -2.63 -20.50
C ASP A 64 -33.15 -2.32 -18.99
N LEU A 65 -34.30 -2.17 -18.33
CA LEU A 65 -34.36 -1.95 -16.88
C LEU A 65 -33.75 -3.12 -16.09
N PHE A 66 -34.09 -4.36 -16.41
CA PHE A 66 -33.61 -5.53 -15.66
C PHE A 66 -32.12 -5.80 -15.85
N THR A 67 -31.57 -5.38 -16.99
CA THR A 67 -30.12 -5.46 -17.27
C THR A 67 -29.34 -4.21 -16.88
N SER A 68 -30.02 -3.14 -16.47
CA SER A 68 -29.35 -1.92 -16.04
C SER A 68 -28.46 -2.18 -14.81
N GLU A 69 -27.31 -1.52 -14.79
CA GLU A 69 -26.34 -1.65 -13.69
C GLU A 69 -26.96 -1.30 -12.34
N ALA A 70 -27.77 -0.24 -12.29
CA ALA A 70 -28.46 0.21 -11.08
C ALA A 70 -29.43 -0.85 -10.54
N PHE A 71 -30.18 -1.53 -11.41
CA PHE A 71 -31.10 -2.59 -11.01
C PHE A 71 -30.32 -3.82 -10.50
N MET A 72 -29.29 -4.23 -11.21
CA MET A 72 -28.46 -5.38 -10.83
C MET A 72 -27.75 -5.16 -9.49
N LYS A 73 -27.14 -3.98 -9.29
CA LYS A 73 -26.54 -3.59 -8.00
C LYS A 73 -27.56 -3.67 -6.86
N ARG A 74 -28.76 -3.12 -7.06
CA ARG A 74 -29.84 -3.16 -6.05
C ARG A 74 -30.32 -4.58 -5.78
N SER A 75 -30.47 -5.40 -6.82
CA SER A 75 -30.90 -6.80 -6.72
C SER A 75 -29.90 -7.65 -5.93
N GLU A 76 -28.61 -7.56 -6.26
CA GLU A 76 -27.54 -8.27 -5.56
C GLU A 76 -27.42 -7.82 -4.10
N GLN A 77 -27.49 -6.51 -3.84
CA GLN A 77 -27.50 -6.00 -2.48
C GLN A 77 -28.71 -6.52 -1.70
N ASN A 78 -29.90 -6.53 -2.29
CA ASN A 78 -31.10 -7.06 -1.65
C ASN A 78 -30.99 -8.56 -1.36
N LYS A 79 -30.34 -9.33 -2.23
CA LYS A 79 -30.05 -10.76 -2.00
C LYS A 79 -29.13 -10.95 -0.80
N LYS A 80 -28.04 -10.18 -0.73
CA LYS A 80 -27.12 -10.16 0.43
C LYS A 80 -27.81 -9.70 1.71
N ASN A 81 -28.73 -8.73 1.63
CA ASN A 81 -29.49 -8.28 2.80
C ASN A 81 -30.47 -9.35 3.27
N ARG A 82 -31.14 -10.05 2.36
CA ARG A 82 -32.02 -11.17 2.70
C ARG A 82 -31.26 -12.34 3.34
N SER A 83 -30.03 -12.63 2.91
CA SER A 83 -29.23 -13.68 3.53
C SER A 83 -28.75 -13.34 4.96
N LYS A 84 -28.80 -12.07 5.37
CA LYS A 84 -28.51 -11.65 6.75
C LYS A 84 -29.71 -11.82 7.69
N LEU A 85 -30.91 -12.07 7.15
CA LEU A 85 -32.10 -12.29 7.97
C LEU A 85 -32.03 -13.69 8.60
N THR A 86 -31.79 -13.74 9.90
CA THR A 86 -31.58 -15.00 10.64
C THR A 86 -32.88 -15.65 11.09
N VAL A 87 -33.89 -14.83 11.44
CA VAL A 87 -35.19 -15.29 11.94
C VAL A 87 -36.31 -14.50 11.28
N ASN A 88 -37.35 -15.21 10.84
CA ASN A 88 -38.54 -14.59 10.27
C ASN A 88 -39.58 -14.36 11.38
N HIS A 89 -40.31 -13.25 11.32
CA HIS A 89 -41.43 -12.98 12.23
C HIS A 89 -42.75 -13.56 11.69
N ALA A 90 -43.70 -13.82 12.59
CA ALA A 90 -45.07 -14.28 12.30
C ALA A 90 -46.12 -13.14 12.29
N ALA A 91 -45.70 -11.88 12.48
CA ALA A 91 -46.62 -10.73 12.60
C ALA A 91 -47.44 -10.40 11.31
N GLY A 92 -47.10 -11.00 10.17
CA GLY A 92 -47.79 -10.72 8.90
C GLY A 92 -47.72 -9.24 8.50
N SER A 93 -48.85 -8.66 8.07
CA SER A 93 -48.99 -7.24 7.71
C SER A 93 -49.05 -6.30 8.92
N ARG A 94 -49.13 -6.85 10.14
CA ARG A 94 -49.22 -6.06 11.36
C ARG A 94 -47.82 -5.61 11.78
N SER A 95 -47.63 -4.29 11.91
CA SER A 95 -46.36 -3.75 12.39
C SER A 95 -46.13 -4.08 13.88
N PHE A 96 -44.87 -4.17 14.29
CA PHE A 96 -44.52 -4.42 15.70
C PHE A 96 -45.05 -3.32 16.63
N GLN A 97 -45.09 -2.07 16.17
CA GLN A 97 -45.69 -0.97 16.91
C GLN A 97 -47.19 -1.18 17.14
N ARG A 98 -47.91 -1.68 16.13
CA ARG A 98 -49.35 -2.01 16.25
C ARG A 98 -49.57 -3.24 17.13
N THR A 99 -48.71 -4.25 17.07
CA THR A 99 -48.72 -5.39 18.00
C THR A 99 -48.56 -4.89 19.43
N ARG A 100 -47.53 -4.07 19.68
CA ARG A 100 -47.25 -3.44 20.97
C ARG A 100 -48.44 -2.62 21.46
N ALA A 101 -49.00 -1.73 20.64
CA ALA A 101 -50.14 -0.90 21.04
C ALA A 101 -51.35 -1.73 21.52
N CYS A 102 -51.65 -2.85 20.86
CA CYS A 102 -52.77 -3.69 21.28
C CYS A 102 -52.48 -4.55 22.50
N MET A 103 -51.21 -4.86 22.79
CA MET A 103 -50.84 -5.55 24.03
C MET A 103 -50.93 -4.63 25.25
N LYS A 104 -50.80 -3.31 25.09
CA LYS A 104 -50.85 -2.34 26.22
C LYS A 104 -52.23 -2.25 26.88
N ASN A 105 -53.29 -2.67 26.19
CA ASN A 105 -54.66 -2.53 26.65
C ASN A 105 -55.12 -3.69 27.57
N GLN A 106 -54.21 -4.58 27.98
CA GLN A 106 -54.50 -5.84 28.69
C GLN A 106 -53.94 -5.91 30.14
N GLU A 107 -53.87 -4.78 30.88
CA GLU A 107 -53.62 -4.64 32.34
C GLU A 107 -52.25 -4.12 32.82
N SER A 108 -51.19 -4.05 32.00
CA SER A 108 -49.97 -3.31 32.37
C SER A 108 -49.52 -2.38 31.26
N GLY A 109 -49.54 -1.06 31.50
CA GLY A 109 -49.14 -0.04 30.52
C GLY A 109 -47.69 -0.20 30.00
N ASN A 110 -46.88 -1.02 30.68
CA ASN A 110 -45.57 -1.48 30.25
C ASN A 110 -45.64 -2.93 29.76
N ILE A 111 -45.17 -3.15 28.53
CA ILE A 111 -45.07 -4.48 27.91
C ILE A 111 -43.64 -4.96 28.07
N ASN A 112 -43.48 -6.16 28.61
CA ASN A 112 -42.20 -6.87 28.63
C ASN A 112 -41.67 -7.07 27.19
N PRO A 113 -40.44 -6.60 26.86
CA PRO A 113 -39.83 -6.80 25.55
C PRO A 113 -39.80 -8.26 25.08
N ALA A 114 -39.56 -9.22 25.99
CA ALA A 114 -39.56 -10.65 25.67
C ALA A 114 -40.95 -11.14 25.25
N GLU A 115 -42.01 -10.68 25.91
CA GLU A 115 -43.39 -11.04 25.55
C GLU A 115 -43.83 -10.41 24.22
N LEU A 116 -43.41 -9.17 23.96
CA LEU A 116 -43.61 -8.55 22.65
C LEU A 116 -42.89 -9.35 21.56
N TYR A 117 -41.67 -9.79 21.81
CA TYR A 117 -40.91 -10.64 20.88
C TYR A 117 -41.67 -11.94 20.62
N LYS A 118 -42.01 -12.70 21.67
CA LYS A 118 -42.80 -13.94 21.56
C LYS A 118 -44.04 -13.75 20.68
N LYS A 119 -44.84 -12.72 20.95
CA LYS A 119 -46.06 -12.44 20.17
C LYS A 119 -45.83 -12.23 18.67
N ASN A 120 -44.67 -11.66 18.29
CA ASN A 120 -44.35 -11.40 16.90
C ASN A 120 -43.65 -12.59 16.21
N TYR A 121 -43.13 -13.57 16.95
CA TYR A 121 -42.33 -14.68 16.45
C TYR A 121 -42.96 -16.07 16.68
N THR A 122 -44.17 -16.11 17.23
CA THR A 122 -45.01 -17.32 17.27
C THR A 122 -46.24 -17.16 16.39
N ASN A 123 -46.73 -18.26 15.83
CA ASN A 123 -48.01 -18.30 15.14
C ASN A 123 -49.20 -18.24 16.14
N LYS A 124 -50.44 -18.40 15.63
CA LYS A 124 -51.66 -18.39 16.46
C LYS A 124 -51.70 -19.53 17.48
N ASP A 125 -51.06 -20.65 17.17
CA ASP A 125 -51.00 -21.86 18.01
C ASP A 125 -49.83 -21.82 19.00
N GLY A 126 -49.06 -20.72 19.04
CA GLY A 126 -47.89 -20.57 19.90
C GLY A 126 -46.63 -21.26 19.39
N ILE A 127 -46.63 -21.78 18.16
CA ILE A 127 -45.48 -22.43 17.54
C ILE A 127 -44.51 -21.36 17.04
N TRP A 128 -43.23 -21.50 17.39
CA TRP A 128 -42.14 -20.62 16.96
C TRP A 128 -41.91 -20.70 15.44
N THR A 129 -41.54 -19.57 14.84
CA THR A 129 -41.19 -19.51 13.41
C THR A 129 -39.90 -20.25 13.07
N SER A 130 -38.98 -20.38 14.01
CA SER A 130 -37.75 -21.17 13.91
C SER A 130 -37.16 -21.42 15.30
N GLU A 131 -36.25 -22.40 15.41
CA GLU A 131 -35.52 -22.65 16.65
C GLU A 131 -34.69 -21.44 17.07
N GLY A 132 -34.03 -20.76 16.11
CA GLY A 132 -33.29 -19.54 16.40
C GLY A 132 -34.17 -18.42 16.99
N ALA A 133 -35.45 -18.33 16.61
CA ALA A 133 -36.36 -17.36 17.22
C ALA A 133 -36.68 -17.74 18.68
N ARG A 134 -36.86 -19.02 18.96
CA ARG A 134 -37.04 -19.53 20.33
C ARG A 134 -35.81 -19.26 21.20
N GLU A 135 -34.62 -19.58 20.73
CA GLU A 135 -33.36 -19.33 21.46
C GLU A 135 -33.14 -17.84 21.77
N ILE A 136 -33.57 -16.93 20.88
CA ILE A 136 -33.51 -15.49 21.12
C ILE A 136 -34.48 -15.12 22.26
N TYR A 137 -35.72 -15.64 22.22
CA TYR A 137 -36.67 -15.42 23.31
C TYR A 137 -36.14 -15.94 24.65
N GLU A 138 -35.63 -17.17 24.70
CA GLU A 138 -35.11 -17.76 25.93
C GLU A 138 -33.97 -16.92 26.52
N ARG A 139 -33.10 -16.34 25.68
CA ARG A 139 -32.06 -15.38 26.12
C ARG A 139 -32.66 -14.08 26.65
N MET A 140 -33.65 -13.51 25.97
CA MET A 140 -34.33 -12.29 26.42
C MET A 140 -35.05 -12.50 27.75
N ASP A 141 -35.70 -13.65 27.90
CA ASP A 141 -36.48 -14.04 29.08
C ASP A 141 -35.56 -14.36 30.26
N ALA A 142 -34.45 -15.07 30.04
CA ALA A 142 -33.41 -15.26 31.05
C ALA A 142 -32.81 -13.94 31.52
N PHE A 143 -32.52 -13.03 30.59
CA PHE A 143 -32.03 -11.70 30.92
C PHE A 143 -33.05 -10.92 31.74
N GLN A 144 -34.33 -10.93 31.36
CA GLN A 144 -35.38 -10.26 32.12
C GLN A 144 -35.49 -10.80 33.55
N ARG A 145 -35.41 -12.12 33.76
CA ARG A 145 -35.38 -12.70 35.11
C ARG A 145 -34.18 -12.22 35.93
N GLN A 146 -33.02 -12.07 35.31
CA GLN A 146 -31.85 -11.51 35.98
C GLN A 146 -32.10 -10.05 36.39
N CYS A 147 -32.70 -9.24 35.53
CA CYS A 147 -33.09 -7.85 35.85
C CYS A 147 -34.03 -7.80 37.07
N ASP A 148 -35.04 -8.67 37.08
CA ASP A 148 -36.05 -8.74 38.14
C ASP A 148 -35.41 -9.13 39.48
N LEU A 149 -34.44 -10.05 39.48
CA LEU A 149 -33.65 -10.43 40.67
C LEU A 149 -32.77 -9.29 41.18
N GLU A 150 -32.19 -8.49 40.28
CA GLU A 150 -31.38 -7.32 40.62
C GLU A 150 -32.22 -6.09 41.01
N GLY A 151 -33.56 -6.16 40.88
CA GLY A 151 -34.47 -5.04 41.13
C GLY A 151 -34.33 -3.89 40.12
N LYS A 152 -33.72 -4.15 38.96
CA LYS A 152 -33.45 -3.14 37.93
C LYS A 152 -34.43 -3.25 36.79
N THR A 153 -34.80 -2.11 36.22
CA THR A 153 -35.62 -2.10 34.99
C THR A 153 -34.76 -2.36 33.76
N TYR A 154 -35.36 -2.92 32.70
CA TYR A 154 -34.70 -3.14 31.40
C TYR A 154 -34.05 -1.84 30.86
N THR A 155 -34.74 -0.70 30.99
CA THR A 155 -34.25 0.62 30.59
C THR A 155 -33.02 1.09 31.38
N GLU A 156 -32.95 0.74 32.66
CA GLU A 156 -31.85 1.12 33.53
C GLU A 156 -30.58 0.33 33.19
N ILE A 157 -30.74 -0.94 32.83
CA ILE A 157 -29.61 -1.77 32.38
C ILE A 157 -29.15 -1.34 30.98
N GLU A 158 -30.07 -1.00 30.05
CA GLU A 158 -29.68 -0.43 28.76
C GLU A 158 -28.84 0.85 28.94
N HIS A 159 -29.21 1.72 29.87
CA HIS A 159 -28.45 2.93 30.18
C HIS A 159 -27.06 2.62 30.77
N GLN A 160 -26.98 1.65 31.68
CA GLN A 160 -25.71 1.20 32.26
C GLN A 160 -24.80 0.58 31.19
N LEU A 161 -25.34 -0.25 30.29
CA LEU A 161 -24.59 -0.85 29.20
C LEU A 161 -24.10 0.19 28.18
N ALA A 162 -24.91 1.21 27.88
CA ALA A 162 -24.49 2.31 27.02
C ALA A 162 -23.31 3.07 27.64
N LYS A 163 -23.42 3.44 28.93
CA LYS A 163 -22.34 4.11 29.65
C LYS A 163 -21.06 3.27 29.70
N ALA A 164 -21.17 1.97 29.98
CA ALA A 164 -20.03 1.07 30.01
C ALA A 164 -19.36 0.93 28.62
N ARG A 165 -20.14 0.97 27.53
CA ARG A 165 -19.59 0.96 26.16
C ARG A 165 -18.78 2.22 25.88
N ASP A 166 -19.32 3.38 26.23
CA ASP A 166 -18.64 4.66 26.04
C ASP A 166 -17.34 4.72 26.85
N GLU A 167 -17.35 4.21 28.09
CA GLU A 167 -16.17 4.09 28.94
C GLU A 167 -15.11 3.16 28.33
N ILE A 168 -15.51 1.98 27.83
CA ILE A 168 -14.60 1.05 27.14
C ILE A 168 -14.00 1.69 25.89
N GLU A 169 -14.79 2.43 25.12
CA GLU A 169 -14.32 3.11 23.91
C GLU A 169 -13.31 4.22 24.26
N ALA A 170 -13.57 5.01 25.31
CA ALA A 170 -12.63 5.99 25.81
C ALA A 170 -11.31 5.36 26.28
N MET A 171 -11.37 4.24 27.01
CA MET A 171 -10.18 3.50 27.45
C MET A 171 -9.38 2.96 26.26
N ARG A 172 -10.04 2.43 25.22
CA ARG A 172 -9.39 1.96 24.00
C ARG A 172 -8.70 3.10 23.26
N ALA A 173 -9.36 4.26 23.15
CA ALA A 173 -8.79 5.44 22.51
C ALA A 173 -7.55 5.98 23.27
N ALA A 174 -7.58 5.98 24.60
CA ALA A 174 -6.42 6.36 25.41
C ALA A 174 -5.26 5.38 25.20
N ARG A 175 -5.51 4.07 25.28
CA ARG A 175 -4.49 3.03 25.06
C ARG A 175 -3.88 3.10 23.67
N GLU A 176 -4.68 3.40 22.66
CA GLU A 176 -4.20 3.55 21.28
C GLU A 176 -3.23 4.73 21.15
N LYS A 177 -3.51 5.86 21.82
CA LYS A 177 -2.58 7.01 21.85
C LYS A 177 -1.26 6.64 22.52
N ASP A 178 -1.30 5.95 23.65
CA ASP A 178 -0.08 5.53 24.35
C ASP A 178 0.78 4.59 23.48
N LEU A 179 0.14 3.67 22.75
CA LEU A 179 0.81 2.79 21.80
C LEU A 179 1.45 3.56 20.63
N GLN A 180 0.75 4.55 20.09
CA GLN A 180 1.30 5.40 19.02
C GLN A 180 2.49 6.23 19.52
N GLU A 181 2.42 6.76 20.73
CA GLU A 181 3.54 7.50 21.33
C GLU A 181 4.75 6.59 21.57
N PHE A 182 4.53 5.36 22.04
CA PHE A 182 5.59 4.37 22.19
C PHE A 182 6.23 4.01 20.85
N ALA A 183 5.42 3.73 19.82
CA ALA A 183 5.92 3.42 18.48
C ALA A 183 6.73 4.59 17.88
N LYS A 184 6.29 5.83 18.11
CA LYS A 184 7.03 7.03 17.71
C LYS A 184 8.40 7.10 18.39
N LYS A 185 8.46 6.93 19.72
CA LYS A 185 9.72 6.93 20.47
C LYS A 185 10.66 5.81 20.03
N GLN A 186 10.12 4.64 19.70
CA GLN A 186 10.91 3.53 19.16
C GLN A 186 11.50 3.91 17.79
N ALA A 187 10.70 4.49 16.89
CA ALA A 187 11.17 4.91 15.56
C ALA A 187 12.24 6.02 15.64
N GLU A 188 12.09 6.97 16.57
CA GLU A 188 13.09 8.02 16.83
C GLU A 188 14.41 7.42 17.32
N MET A 189 14.36 6.48 18.28
CA MET A 189 15.55 5.76 18.75
C MET A 189 16.21 4.92 17.66
N GLU A 190 15.43 4.26 16.81
CA GLU A 190 15.97 3.50 15.66
C GLU A 190 16.57 4.41 14.59
N ALA A 191 16.06 5.64 14.42
CA ALA A 191 16.66 6.63 13.54
C ALA A 191 18.03 7.09 14.07
N THR A 192 18.12 7.48 15.34
CA THR A 192 19.41 7.93 15.92
C THR A 192 20.47 6.83 15.90
N LEU A 193 20.08 5.57 16.15
CA LEU A 193 20.99 4.43 16.03
C LEU A 193 21.45 4.18 14.59
N ARG A 194 20.58 4.42 13.60
CA ARG A 194 20.96 4.32 12.18
C ARG A 194 21.92 5.43 11.78
N ASP A 195 21.64 6.66 12.18
CA ASP A 195 22.50 7.81 11.90
C ASP A 195 23.90 7.58 12.50
N HIS A 196 23.98 7.18 13.77
CA HIS A 196 25.26 6.89 14.40
C HIS A 196 26.03 5.74 13.72
N ARG A 197 25.33 4.70 13.26
CA ARG A 197 25.96 3.60 12.50
C ARG A 197 26.49 4.08 11.15
N GLU A 198 25.76 4.96 10.47
CA GLU A 198 26.21 5.49 9.18
C GLU A 198 27.37 6.46 9.34
N GLU A 199 27.36 7.31 10.37
CA GLU A 199 28.50 8.16 10.73
C GLU A 199 29.76 7.32 10.99
N GLN A 200 29.65 6.22 11.74
CA GLN A 200 30.77 5.30 11.96
C GLN A 200 31.27 4.67 10.66
N ARG A 201 30.38 4.30 9.73
CA ARG A 201 30.77 3.74 8.42
C ARG A 201 31.51 4.76 7.57
N VAL A 202 30.98 5.99 7.48
CA VAL A 202 31.61 7.09 6.73
C VAL A 202 32.98 7.43 7.30
N GLU A 203 33.11 7.47 8.62
CA GLU A 203 34.39 7.72 9.30
C GLU A 203 35.42 6.62 9.00
N GLN A 204 35.02 5.35 9.09
CA GLN A 204 35.89 4.22 8.74
C GLN A 204 36.34 4.26 7.28
N GLU A 205 35.43 4.61 6.36
CA GLU A 205 35.74 4.75 4.94
C GLU A 205 36.69 5.92 4.68
N ARG A 206 36.50 7.07 5.36
CA ARG A 206 37.41 8.22 5.28
C ARG A 206 38.83 7.84 5.70
N ILE A 207 38.96 7.18 6.86
CA ILE A 207 40.28 6.71 7.37
C ILE A 207 40.94 5.78 6.37
N ARG A 208 40.18 4.84 5.79
CA ARG A 208 40.68 3.91 4.78
C ARG A 208 41.20 4.64 3.54
N LEU A 209 40.41 5.57 2.98
CA LEU A 209 40.80 6.34 1.80
C LEU A 209 42.04 7.20 2.06
N GLU A 210 42.15 7.81 3.24
CA GLU A 210 43.32 8.59 3.63
C GLU A 210 44.58 7.73 3.73
N GLN A 211 44.46 6.52 4.28
CA GLN A 211 45.56 5.54 4.30
C GLN A 211 45.96 5.11 2.89
N GLU A 212 44.99 4.80 2.01
CA GLU A 212 45.25 4.42 0.62
C GLU A 212 45.93 5.56 -0.16
N GLU A 213 45.51 6.83 0.02
CA GLU A 213 46.18 7.99 -0.57
C GLU A 213 47.61 8.16 -0.05
N ARG A 214 47.82 8.01 1.25
CA ARG A 214 49.15 8.13 1.86
C ARG A 214 50.10 7.08 1.30
N MET A 215 49.64 5.84 1.17
CA MET A 215 50.40 4.75 0.56
C MET A 215 50.73 5.04 -0.91
N LYS A 216 49.77 5.56 -1.70
CA LYS A 216 50.02 5.97 -3.09
C LYS A 216 51.05 7.08 -3.20
N ARG A 217 50.97 8.12 -2.35
CA ARG A 217 51.95 9.22 -2.32
C ARG A 217 53.34 8.73 -1.93
N GLU A 218 53.43 7.75 -1.05
CA GLU A 218 54.72 7.14 -0.66
C GLU A 218 55.31 6.28 -1.78
N GLN A 219 54.48 5.45 -2.43
CA GLN A 219 54.90 4.68 -3.61
C GLN A 219 55.37 5.58 -4.75
N GLU A 220 54.67 6.68 -5.00
CA GLU A 220 55.05 7.64 -6.05
C GLU A 220 56.37 8.35 -5.71
N ARG A 221 56.56 8.77 -4.46
CA ARG A 221 57.85 9.30 -4.01
C ARG A 221 58.99 8.32 -4.21
N MET A 222 58.80 7.05 -3.84
CA MET A 222 59.82 6.02 -4.06
C MET A 222 60.10 5.81 -5.56
N ARG A 223 59.09 5.89 -6.42
CA ARG A 223 59.27 5.82 -7.88
C ARG A 223 60.12 6.98 -8.40
N ILE A 224 59.78 8.20 -8.02
CA ILE A 224 60.51 9.40 -8.43
C ILE A 224 61.96 9.35 -7.94
N GLU A 225 62.19 9.04 -6.65
CA GLU A 225 63.55 8.91 -6.10
C GLU A 225 64.37 7.83 -6.79
N HIS A 226 63.74 6.70 -7.13
CA HIS A 226 64.42 5.63 -7.88
C HIS A 226 64.78 6.09 -9.29
N GLU A 227 63.87 6.77 -9.99
CA GLU A 227 64.11 7.30 -11.33
C GLU A 227 65.21 8.37 -11.33
N GLU A 228 65.22 9.29 -10.35
CA GLU A 228 66.28 10.29 -10.16
C GLU A 228 67.64 9.63 -9.89
N ARG A 229 67.71 8.58 -9.07
CA ARG A 229 68.96 7.82 -8.86
C ARG A 229 69.46 7.21 -10.15
N MET A 230 68.59 6.58 -10.93
CA MET A 230 68.95 5.98 -12.21
C MET A 230 69.46 7.03 -13.21
N GLN A 231 68.82 8.20 -13.27
CA GLN A 231 69.27 9.30 -14.12
C GLN A 231 70.64 9.84 -13.67
N LEU A 232 70.85 10.04 -12.37
CA LEU A 232 72.12 10.49 -11.82
C LEU A 232 73.26 9.49 -12.12
N GLU A 233 72.97 8.19 -12.03
CA GLU A 233 73.92 7.13 -12.36
C GLU A 233 74.24 7.10 -13.86
N GLN A 234 73.24 7.22 -14.73
CA GLN A 234 73.44 7.35 -16.17
C GLN A 234 74.27 8.60 -16.53
N GLU A 235 74.01 9.74 -15.88
CA GLU A 235 74.77 10.97 -16.12
C GLU A 235 76.23 10.83 -15.64
N ARG A 236 76.46 10.20 -14.49
CA ARG A 236 77.81 9.87 -14.00
C ARG A 236 78.57 8.99 -14.98
N MET A 237 77.95 7.89 -15.42
CA MET A 237 78.52 6.98 -16.41
C MET A 237 78.86 7.70 -17.72
N ARG A 238 77.97 8.60 -18.18
CA ARG A 238 78.22 9.42 -19.38
C ARG A 238 79.41 10.36 -19.20
N LYS A 239 79.47 11.11 -18.09
CA LYS A 239 80.59 12.02 -17.77
C LYS A 239 81.92 11.26 -17.66
N GLU A 240 81.90 10.06 -17.09
CA GLU A 240 83.07 9.19 -17.01
C GLU A 240 83.54 8.70 -18.38
N GLN A 241 82.62 8.27 -19.25
CA GLN A 241 82.95 7.93 -20.64
C GLN A 241 83.52 9.14 -21.41
N GLU A 242 82.94 10.33 -21.25
CA GLU A 242 83.44 11.55 -21.87
C GLU A 242 84.85 11.90 -21.36
N ARG A 243 85.12 11.76 -20.05
CA ARG A 243 86.46 11.94 -19.48
C ARG A 243 87.47 10.95 -20.05
N LEU A 244 87.11 9.65 -20.09
CA LEU A 244 87.98 8.61 -20.63
C LEU A 244 88.30 8.86 -22.11
N ARG A 245 87.29 9.27 -22.90
CA ARG A 245 87.49 9.67 -24.32
C ARG A 245 88.43 10.87 -24.45
N ALA A 246 88.25 11.90 -23.63
CA ALA A 246 89.12 13.07 -23.65
C ALA A 246 90.57 12.75 -23.25
N GLU A 247 90.76 11.84 -22.29
CA GLU A 247 92.08 11.38 -21.85
C GLU A 247 92.79 10.56 -22.92
N ILE A 248 92.07 9.63 -23.58
CA ILE A 248 92.58 8.91 -24.75
C ILE A 248 92.96 9.89 -25.88
N SER A 249 92.12 10.89 -26.16
CA SER A 249 92.40 11.91 -27.19
C SER A 249 93.67 12.70 -26.88
N LYS A 250 93.82 13.18 -25.64
CA LYS A 250 95.04 13.90 -25.21
C LYS A 250 96.29 13.03 -25.33
N GLU A 251 96.21 11.76 -24.96
CA GLU A 251 97.36 10.85 -25.03
C GLU A 251 97.73 10.51 -26.48
N LEU A 252 96.73 10.41 -27.37
CA LEU A 252 96.96 10.30 -28.81
C LEU A 252 97.63 11.55 -29.39
N GLU A 253 97.15 12.74 -29.05
CA GLU A 253 97.76 14.02 -29.47
C GLU A 253 99.22 14.12 -29.00
N LYS A 254 99.48 13.79 -27.72
CA LYS A 254 100.83 13.79 -27.15
C LYS A 254 101.76 12.81 -27.89
N LYS A 255 101.28 11.60 -28.21
CA LYS A 255 102.04 10.61 -29.00
C LYS A 255 102.29 11.11 -30.43
N MET A 256 101.30 11.73 -31.08
CA MET A 256 101.45 12.30 -32.42
C MET A 256 102.49 13.44 -32.42
N SER A 257 102.45 14.33 -31.44
CA SER A 257 103.44 15.40 -31.27
C SER A 257 104.85 14.84 -31.06
N SER A 258 105.01 13.82 -30.21
CA SER A 258 106.30 13.15 -30.01
C SER A 258 106.84 12.50 -31.28
N VAL A 259 105.99 11.84 -32.07
CA VAL A 259 106.37 11.25 -33.36
C VAL A 259 106.78 12.32 -34.37
N MET A 260 106.04 13.44 -34.42
CA MET A 260 106.35 14.57 -35.30
C MET A 260 107.67 15.24 -34.90
N GLU A 261 107.90 15.51 -33.61
CA GLU A 261 109.18 16.01 -33.11
C GLU A 261 110.34 15.09 -33.46
N LYS A 262 110.16 13.77 -33.30
CA LYS A 262 111.18 12.78 -33.66
C LYS A 262 111.46 12.78 -35.16
N LYS A 263 110.42 12.81 -36.01
CA LYS A 263 110.58 12.93 -37.48
C LYS A 263 111.28 14.23 -37.87
N MET A 264 110.92 15.35 -37.25
CA MET A 264 111.54 16.66 -37.51
C MET A 264 113.00 16.67 -37.05
N SER A 265 113.32 16.08 -35.90
CA SER A 265 114.69 15.91 -35.42
C SER A 265 115.52 15.04 -36.38
N ASP A 266 114.98 13.91 -36.83
CA ASP A 266 115.66 13.01 -37.76
C ASP A 266 115.85 13.66 -39.15
N MET A 267 114.87 14.42 -39.63
CA MET A 267 114.97 15.19 -40.88
C MET A 267 116.00 16.32 -40.76
N SER A 268 116.01 17.04 -39.62
CA SER A 268 116.99 18.08 -39.33
C SER A 268 118.41 17.51 -39.23
N LYS A 269 118.59 16.34 -38.60
CA LYS A 269 119.87 15.60 -38.60
C LYS A 269 120.31 15.16 -39.99
N ARG A 270 119.39 14.70 -40.85
CA ARG A 270 119.70 14.37 -42.25
C ARG A 270 120.16 15.60 -43.03
N LEU A 271 119.47 16.74 -42.88
CA LEU A 271 119.86 18.00 -43.52
C LEU A 271 121.22 18.49 -43.00
N PHE A 272 121.49 18.38 -41.71
CA PHE A 272 122.81 18.71 -41.12
C PHE A 272 123.93 17.79 -41.63
N SER A 273 123.64 16.50 -41.87
CA SER A 273 124.57 15.55 -42.49
C SER A 273 124.80 15.81 -43.99
N GLN A 274 123.85 16.46 -44.69
CA GLN A 274 123.92 16.73 -46.13
C GLN A 274 124.65 18.04 -46.46
N PHE A 275 124.74 18.97 -45.49
CA PHE A 275 125.39 20.28 -45.66
C PHE A 275 126.56 20.55 -44.70
N GLY A 276 126.83 19.66 -43.74
CA GLY A 276 127.85 19.84 -42.69
C GLY A 276 129.19 19.13 -42.92
N GLY A 277 129.56 18.82 -44.16
CA GLY A 277 130.77 18.03 -44.44
C GLY A 277 131.42 18.27 -45.79
N SER A 278 131.99 19.46 -46.00
CA SER A 278 133.30 19.56 -46.67
C SER A 278 133.93 20.93 -46.43
N LYS A 279 134.86 20.98 -45.47
CA LYS A 279 136.01 21.88 -45.50
C LYS A 279 137.13 21.14 -46.22
N ARG A 280 137.41 21.55 -47.46
CA ARG A 280 138.72 21.72 -48.12
C ARG A 280 138.49 21.83 -49.62
#